data_AF-A0A845GM50-F1
#
_entry.id   AF-A0A845GM50-F1
#
_cell.length_a   1.000
_cell.length_b   1.000
_cell.length_c   1.000
_cell.angle_alpha   90.00
_cell.angle_beta   90.00
_cell.angle_gamma   90.00
#
_symmetry.space_group_name_H-M   'P 1'
#
loop_
_entity.id
_entity.type
_entity.pdbx_description
1 polymer ?
#
loop_
_entity_poly.entity_id
_entity_poly.type
_entity_poly.pdbx_seq_one_letter_code
_entity_poly.pdbx_strand_id
1 'polypeptide(L)'
;MAETNQADTPLVAGEFAEQEPPPSVLHQLNESNRRLERLLQNLRNEHNAESELRDIARDVIHAVDLNPDIALACIFLCQIAGSYAVRHCIETAVVVVVVAHSLGKTPADTLTVTAAALTMNVGMLRHNNAFQDKHTPLTGEEMAIVRRHPEQSVDMLKDAGIQDDEWISCVLLHHENDEGSGYPAGVASPEVTLNAKLLSLADRYCAQVSARNYRRSILPDQALRNLIDDKVAPVDPTLVQYFQRELGDFPPGTLVRLHNGEIGVVCRRPGGAGGLQIHCLRDPAGALLSPPPLRSSADQDGAIAAALSEDEASTRFSMKQIWGQQASL
;
A
#
# COMPACT_ATOMS: atom_id res chain seq x y z
N MET A 1 -40.85 44.41 -54.05
CA MET A 1 -40.86 43.97 -52.64
C MET A 1 -40.14 42.64 -52.62
N ALA A 2 -38.95 42.64 -52.02
CA ALA A 2 -38.05 41.50 -51.96
C ALA A 2 -38.39 40.67 -50.73
N GLU A 3 -38.65 39.39 -50.90
CA GLU A 3 -38.76 38.43 -49.78
C GLU A 3 -37.48 37.60 -49.75
N THR A 4 -36.80 37.73 -48.63
CA THR A 4 -35.45 37.26 -48.37
C THR A 4 -35.46 35.78 -47.97
N ASN A 5 -34.52 35.06 -48.57
CA ASN A 5 -34.22 33.64 -48.43
C ASN A 5 -34.03 33.22 -46.96
N GLN A 6 -34.74 32.17 -46.52
CA GLN A 6 -34.51 31.49 -45.23
C GLN A 6 -33.19 30.71 -45.33
N ALA A 7 -32.19 31.11 -44.55
CA ALA A 7 -30.94 30.38 -44.43
C ALA A 7 -31.11 29.20 -43.45
N ASP A 8 -30.93 27.98 -43.97
CA ASP A 8 -30.66 26.78 -43.18
C ASP A 8 -29.46 27.02 -42.26
N THR A 9 -29.71 27.02 -40.95
CA THR A 9 -28.65 26.99 -39.94
C THR A 9 -28.38 25.53 -39.63
N PRO A 10 -27.16 24.99 -39.86
CA PRO A 10 -26.87 23.61 -39.52
C PRO A 10 -26.92 23.46 -38.00
N LEU A 11 -27.68 22.48 -37.52
CA LEU A 11 -27.58 21.97 -36.16
C LEU A 11 -26.13 21.53 -35.93
N VAL A 12 -25.38 22.34 -35.19
CA VAL A 12 -24.07 21.94 -34.66
C VAL A 12 -24.34 20.79 -33.70
N ALA A 13 -24.01 19.57 -34.13
CA ALA A 13 -23.94 18.42 -33.25
C ALA A 13 -22.94 18.77 -32.16
N GLY A 14 -23.44 19.06 -30.96
CA GLY A 14 -22.61 19.20 -29.79
C GLY A 14 -21.85 17.89 -29.60
N GLU A 15 -20.53 17.95 -29.78
CA GLU A 15 -19.62 16.91 -29.38
C GLU A 15 -19.79 16.71 -27.87
N PHE A 16 -20.60 15.74 -27.47
CA PHE A 16 -20.48 15.13 -26.15
C PHE A 16 -19.18 14.34 -26.18
N ALA A 17 -18.05 15.05 -26.06
CA ALA A 17 -16.82 14.41 -25.65
C ALA A 17 -17.14 13.76 -24.30
N GLU A 18 -17.23 12.43 -24.28
CA GLU A 18 -17.23 11.66 -23.05
C GLU A 18 -15.97 12.09 -22.30
N GLN A 19 -16.13 12.97 -21.31
CA GLN A 19 -15.02 13.35 -20.45
C GLN A 19 -14.54 12.06 -19.80
N GLU A 20 -13.29 11.66 -20.08
CA GLU A 20 -12.68 10.52 -19.41
C GLU A 20 -12.89 10.68 -17.90
N PRO A 21 -13.37 9.64 -17.22
CA PRO A 21 -13.61 9.72 -15.79
C PRO A 21 -12.31 10.14 -15.10
N PRO A 22 -12.39 10.98 -14.06
CA PRO A 22 -11.19 11.45 -13.37
C PRO A 22 -10.38 10.26 -12.87
N PRO A 23 -9.04 10.37 -12.84
CA PRO A 23 -8.18 9.25 -12.46
C PRO A 23 -8.52 8.77 -11.05
N SER A 24 -8.57 7.45 -10.87
CA SER A 24 -8.84 6.84 -9.57
C SER A 24 -7.64 6.03 -9.09
N VAL A 25 -7.18 6.35 -7.88
CA VAL A 25 -6.14 5.61 -7.15
C VAL A 25 -6.54 4.15 -6.97
N LEU A 26 -7.78 3.90 -6.54
CA LEU A 26 -8.27 2.54 -6.31
C LEU A 26 -8.27 1.70 -7.59
N HIS A 27 -8.77 2.26 -8.69
CA HIS A 27 -8.73 1.63 -10.00
C HIS A 27 -7.29 1.34 -10.45
N GLN A 28 -6.41 2.35 -10.38
CA GLN A 28 -5.01 2.23 -10.81
C GLN A 28 -4.26 1.16 -10.01
N LEU A 29 -4.37 1.13 -8.67
CA LEU A 29 -3.73 0.10 -7.85
C LEU A 29 -4.25 -1.31 -8.17
N ASN A 30 -5.55 -1.46 -8.45
CA ASN A 30 -6.11 -2.75 -8.84
C ASN A 30 -5.70 -3.18 -10.26
N GLU A 31 -5.54 -2.26 -11.21
CA GLU A 31 -4.98 -2.56 -12.54
C GLU A 31 -3.50 -2.95 -12.42
N SER A 32 -2.70 -2.18 -11.68
CA SER A 32 -1.29 -2.49 -11.40
C SER A 32 -1.14 -3.87 -10.76
N ASN A 33 -1.99 -4.21 -9.79
CA ASN A 33 -2.00 -5.54 -9.17
C ASN A 33 -2.31 -6.65 -10.17
N ARG A 34 -3.33 -6.48 -11.02
CA ARG A 34 -3.69 -7.47 -12.05
C ARG A 34 -2.61 -7.64 -13.12
N ARG A 35 -1.94 -6.56 -13.51
CA ARG A 35 -0.79 -6.61 -14.43
C ARG A 35 0.40 -7.31 -13.79
N LEU A 36 0.70 -6.96 -12.54
CA LEU A 36 1.78 -7.59 -11.77
C LEU A 36 1.55 -9.09 -11.59
N GLU A 37 0.32 -9.51 -11.25
CA GLU A 37 0.01 -10.94 -11.07
C GLU A 37 0.26 -11.75 -12.34
N ARG A 38 -0.20 -11.25 -13.49
CA ARG A 38 0.05 -11.88 -14.80
C ARG A 38 1.55 -11.93 -15.14
N LEU A 39 2.26 -10.83 -14.90
CA LEU A 39 3.67 -10.71 -15.21
C LEU A 39 4.53 -11.64 -14.35
N LEU A 40 4.32 -11.64 -13.03
CA LEU A 40 5.11 -12.46 -12.12
C LEU A 40 4.86 -13.97 -12.30
N GLN A 41 3.64 -14.37 -12.71
CA GLN A 41 3.34 -15.77 -13.03
C GLN A 41 4.10 -16.28 -14.27
N ASN A 42 4.41 -15.39 -15.21
CA ASN A 42 5.08 -15.72 -16.47
C ASN A 42 6.50 -15.16 -16.59
N LEU A 43 7.06 -14.60 -15.51
CA LEU A 43 8.26 -13.76 -15.51
C LEU A 43 9.43 -14.33 -16.35
N ARG A 44 9.69 -15.63 -16.24
CA ARG A 44 10.81 -16.30 -16.96
C ARG A 44 10.65 -16.33 -18.48
N ASN A 45 9.45 -16.14 -19.00
CA ASN A 45 9.15 -16.17 -20.44
C ASN A 45 8.96 -14.76 -21.03
N GLU A 46 9.05 -13.72 -20.20
CA GLU A 46 8.73 -12.35 -20.58
C GLU A 46 9.98 -11.61 -21.04
N HIS A 47 10.01 -11.25 -22.32
CA HIS A 47 11.21 -10.71 -22.96
C HIS A 47 11.49 -9.25 -22.59
N ASN A 48 10.47 -8.54 -22.09
CA ASN A 48 10.53 -7.13 -21.68
C ASN A 48 10.19 -6.93 -20.20
N ALA A 49 10.47 -7.94 -19.36
CA ALA A 49 10.07 -7.95 -17.95
C ALA A 49 10.50 -6.69 -17.19
N GLU A 50 11.74 -6.22 -17.38
CA GLU A 50 12.22 -5.01 -16.70
C GLU A 50 11.38 -3.77 -17.06
N SER A 51 11.08 -3.57 -18.34
CA SER A 51 10.28 -2.41 -18.78
C SER A 51 8.88 -2.46 -18.19
N GLU A 52 8.20 -3.60 -18.29
CA GLU A 52 6.84 -3.77 -17.78
C GLU A 52 6.77 -3.61 -16.25
N LEU A 53 7.76 -4.14 -15.51
CA LEU A 53 7.85 -3.96 -14.07
C LEU A 53 8.07 -2.49 -13.69
N ARG A 54 8.92 -1.77 -14.43
CA ARG A 54 9.12 -0.33 -14.23
C ARG A 54 7.86 0.47 -14.58
N ASP A 55 7.11 0.07 -15.61
CA ASP A 55 5.84 0.70 -15.97
C ASP A 55 4.82 0.53 -14.84
N ILE A 56 4.65 -0.69 -14.32
CA ILE A 56 3.79 -0.96 -13.15
C ILE A 56 4.25 -0.17 -11.93
N ALA A 57 5.57 -0.08 -11.68
CA ALA A 57 6.11 0.74 -10.59
C ALA A 57 5.77 2.22 -10.75
N ARG A 58 5.87 2.77 -11.96
CA ARG A 58 5.44 4.16 -12.25
C ARG A 58 3.95 4.35 -12.04
N ASP A 59 3.12 3.37 -12.39
CA ASP A 59 1.67 3.45 -12.17
C ASP A 59 1.33 3.44 -10.67
N VAL A 60 2.03 2.64 -9.86
CA VAL A 60 1.87 2.66 -8.40
C VAL A 60 2.33 4.00 -7.82
N ILE A 61 3.48 4.53 -8.25
CA ILE A 61 3.96 5.85 -7.84
C ILE A 61 2.94 6.92 -8.20
N HIS A 62 2.42 6.90 -9.42
CA HIS A 62 1.42 7.86 -9.88
C HIS A 62 0.12 7.79 -9.07
N ALA A 63 -0.34 6.59 -8.70
CA ALA A 63 -1.51 6.42 -7.86
C ALA A 63 -1.28 7.01 -6.45
N VAL A 64 -0.09 6.86 -5.88
CA VAL A 64 0.29 7.45 -4.59
C VAL A 64 0.40 8.98 -4.70
N ASP A 65 1.04 9.49 -5.76
CA ASP A 65 1.16 10.93 -6.02
C ASP A 65 -0.19 11.61 -6.22
N LEU A 66 -1.15 10.90 -6.83
CA LEU A 66 -2.50 11.38 -7.04
C LEU A 66 -3.23 11.60 -5.70
N ASN A 67 -3.15 10.62 -4.79
CA ASN A 67 -3.67 10.77 -3.44
C ASN A 67 -3.09 9.70 -2.48
N PRO A 68 -2.11 10.04 -1.63
CA PRO A 68 -1.47 9.08 -0.75
C PRO A 68 -2.41 8.57 0.36
N ASP A 69 -3.41 9.37 0.75
CA ASP A 69 -4.37 8.95 1.77
C ASP A 69 -5.30 7.86 1.24
N ILE A 70 -5.73 7.95 -0.03
CA ILE A 70 -6.52 6.89 -0.66
C ILE A 70 -5.67 5.64 -0.84
N ALA A 71 -4.41 5.78 -1.26
CA ALA A 71 -3.51 4.65 -1.47
C ALA A 71 -3.27 3.87 -0.17
N LEU A 72 -3.00 4.57 0.93
CA LEU A 72 -2.89 3.96 2.27
C LEU A 72 -4.21 3.32 2.70
N ALA A 73 -5.34 4.00 2.52
CA ALA A 73 -6.64 3.44 2.87
C ALA A 73 -6.99 2.15 2.12
N CYS A 74 -6.48 1.96 0.90
CA CYS A 74 -6.66 0.71 0.15
C CYS A 74 -6.03 -0.50 0.85
N ILE A 75 -4.94 -0.30 1.61
CA ILE A 75 -4.27 -1.35 2.40
C ILE A 75 -5.16 -1.74 3.58
N PHE A 76 -5.50 -0.78 4.44
CA PHE A 76 -6.19 -1.04 5.70
C PHE A 76 -7.65 -1.48 5.53
N LEU A 77 -8.27 -1.13 4.41
CA LEU A 77 -9.62 -1.56 4.05
C LEU A 77 -9.64 -2.75 3.08
N CYS A 78 -8.49 -3.39 2.80
CA CYS A 78 -8.36 -4.57 1.94
C CYS A 78 -9.04 -4.37 0.57
N GLN A 79 -8.76 -3.25 -0.10
CA GLN A 79 -9.44 -2.85 -1.34
C GLN A 79 -8.65 -3.23 -2.62
N ILE A 80 -7.48 -3.83 -2.47
CA ILE A 80 -6.70 -4.38 -3.58
C ILE A 80 -7.10 -5.85 -3.75
N ALA A 81 -7.59 -6.21 -4.94
CA ALA A 81 -8.04 -7.56 -5.27
C ALA A 81 -6.87 -8.52 -5.53
N GLY A 82 -7.18 -9.79 -5.82
CA GLY A 82 -6.19 -10.80 -6.20
C GLY A 82 -5.60 -11.57 -5.03
N SER A 83 -4.59 -12.40 -5.31
CA SER A 83 -3.93 -13.21 -4.30
C SER A 83 -3.16 -12.35 -3.29
N TYR A 84 -3.12 -12.77 -2.00
CA TYR A 84 -2.34 -12.06 -0.98
C TYR A 84 -0.87 -11.90 -1.39
N ALA A 85 -0.32 -12.89 -2.11
CA ALA A 85 1.07 -12.90 -2.53
C ALA A 85 1.44 -11.67 -3.38
N VAL A 86 0.59 -11.32 -4.35
CA VAL A 86 0.82 -10.19 -5.25
C VAL A 86 0.29 -8.89 -4.63
N ARG A 87 -0.86 -8.96 -3.95
CA ARG A 87 -1.42 -7.81 -3.23
C ARG A 87 -0.43 -7.23 -2.23
N HIS A 88 0.23 -8.08 -1.44
CA HIS A 88 1.22 -7.68 -0.44
C HIS A 88 2.40 -6.92 -1.08
N CYS A 89 2.80 -7.28 -2.29
CA CYS A 89 3.82 -6.55 -3.04
C CYS A 89 3.35 -5.13 -3.43
N ILE A 90 2.09 -4.98 -3.85
CA ILE A 90 1.49 -3.65 -4.14
C ILE A 90 1.34 -2.82 -2.86
N GLU A 91 0.83 -3.41 -1.78
CA GLU A 91 0.67 -2.74 -0.47
C GLU A 91 2.04 -2.26 0.06
N THR A 92 3.06 -3.11 -0.04
CA THR A 92 4.43 -2.76 0.34
C THR A 92 4.98 -1.65 -0.54
N ALA A 93 4.77 -1.72 -1.86
CA ALA A 93 5.18 -0.67 -2.79
C ALA A 93 4.52 0.68 -2.46
N VAL A 94 3.23 0.71 -2.10
CA VAL A 94 2.54 1.94 -1.66
C VAL A 94 3.23 2.55 -0.43
N VAL A 95 3.51 1.75 0.60
CA VAL A 95 4.21 2.23 1.81
C VAL A 95 5.62 2.72 1.49
N VAL A 96 6.36 1.98 0.65
CA VAL A 96 7.69 2.37 0.18
C VAL A 96 7.66 3.73 -0.51
N VAL A 97 6.72 3.97 -1.43
CA VAL A 97 6.61 5.24 -2.15
C VAL A 97 6.31 6.41 -1.21
N VAL A 98 5.31 6.24 -0.32
CA VAL A 98 4.94 7.26 0.67
C VAL A 98 6.15 7.67 1.51
N VAL A 99 6.91 6.70 2.04
CA VAL A 99 8.08 6.98 2.87
C VAL A 99 9.28 7.46 2.05
N ALA A 100 9.46 6.97 0.82
CA ALA A 100 10.52 7.44 -0.09
C ALA A 100 10.40 8.92 -0.43
N HIS A 101 9.18 9.40 -0.71
CA HIS A 101 8.93 10.83 -0.90
C HIS A 101 9.22 11.63 0.36
N SER A 102 8.79 11.10 1.51
CA SER A 102 9.04 11.68 2.82
C SER A 102 10.54 11.84 3.12
N LEU A 103 11.35 10.88 2.71
CA LEU A 103 12.82 10.87 2.78
C LEU A 103 13.49 11.81 1.76
N GLY A 104 12.75 12.36 0.79
CA GLY A 104 13.30 13.18 -0.28
C GLY A 104 14.13 12.40 -1.30
N LYS A 105 13.81 11.11 -1.52
CA LYS A 105 14.48 10.29 -2.53
C LYS A 105 14.27 10.85 -3.94
N THR A 106 15.26 10.63 -4.81
CA THR A 106 15.16 11.05 -6.20
C THR A 106 14.10 10.22 -6.94
N PRO A 107 13.51 10.73 -8.04
CA PRO A 107 12.56 9.93 -8.84
C PRO A 107 13.14 8.58 -9.31
N ALA A 108 14.44 8.53 -9.61
CA ALA A 108 15.11 7.30 -10.01
C ALA A 108 15.20 6.30 -8.84
N ASP A 109 15.64 6.75 -7.66
CA ASP A 109 15.72 5.90 -6.47
C ASP A 109 14.35 5.38 -6.05
N THR A 110 13.32 6.25 -6.06
CA THR A 110 11.94 5.88 -5.75
C THR A 110 11.44 4.83 -6.73
N LEU A 111 11.70 4.98 -8.03
CA LEU A 111 11.34 3.97 -9.03
C LEU A 111 12.02 2.62 -8.76
N THR A 112 13.32 2.63 -8.48
CA THR A 112 14.09 1.41 -8.23
C THR A 112 13.63 0.67 -6.97
N VAL A 113 13.45 1.36 -5.83
CA VAL A 113 12.96 0.71 -4.59
C VAL A 113 11.51 0.26 -4.69
N THR A 114 10.68 0.96 -5.48
CA THR A 114 9.31 0.53 -5.78
C THR A 114 9.31 -0.76 -6.60
N ALA A 115 10.14 -0.83 -7.64
CA ALA A 115 10.28 -2.04 -8.45
C ALA A 115 10.80 -3.23 -7.63
N ALA A 116 11.71 -2.99 -6.68
CA ALA A 116 12.14 -3.97 -5.69
C ALA A 116 10.98 -4.47 -4.83
N ALA A 117 10.13 -3.57 -4.31
CA ALA A 117 8.95 -3.94 -3.52
C ALA A 117 7.96 -4.83 -4.29
N LEU A 118 7.76 -4.54 -5.58
CA LEU A 118 6.86 -5.31 -6.43
C LEU A 118 7.37 -6.73 -6.72
N THR A 119 8.65 -7.01 -6.50
CA THR A 119 9.31 -8.25 -6.93
C THR A 119 10.02 -9.02 -5.84
N MET A 120 10.16 -8.45 -4.64
CA MET A 120 10.96 -9.01 -3.53
C MET A 120 10.62 -10.46 -3.18
N ASN A 121 9.35 -10.85 -3.35
CA ASN A 121 8.82 -12.15 -2.97
C ASN A 121 8.52 -13.06 -4.17
N VAL A 122 9.02 -12.77 -5.37
CA VAL A 122 8.70 -13.56 -6.57
C VAL A 122 9.09 -15.04 -6.43
N GLY A 123 10.19 -15.32 -5.71
CA GLY A 123 10.63 -16.68 -5.38
C GLY A 123 9.65 -17.45 -4.47
N MET A 124 8.80 -16.75 -3.71
CA MET A 124 7.80 -17.37 -2.83
C MET A 124 6.45 -17.62 -3.49
N LEU A 125 6.15 -17.06 -4.66
CA LEU A 125 4.78 -17.05 -5.22
C LEU A 125 4.15 -18.45 -5.29
N ARG A 126 4.94 -19.46 -5.69
CA ARG A 126 4.45 -20.85 -5.81
C ARG A 126 4.18 -21.54 -4.47
N HIS A 127 4.82 -21.07 -3.40
CA HIS A 127 4.68 -21.63 -2.05
C HIS A 127 3.67 -20.86 -1.21
N ASN A 128 3.32 -19.64 -1.61
CA ASN A 128 2.61 -18.71 -0.73
C ASN A 128 1.19 -19.18 -0.39
N ASN A 129 0.46 -19.80 -1.32
CA ASN A 129 -0.86 -20.35 -1.02
C ASN A 129 -0.80 -21.43 0.07
N ALA A 130 0.21 -22.32 0.02
CA ALA A 130 0.37 -23.38 1.02
C ALA A 130 0.75 -22.83 2.40
N PHE A 131 1.52 -21.75 2.46
CA PHE A 131 1.90 -21.11 3.74
C PHE A 131 0.79 -20.22 4.31
N GLN A 132 0.00 -19.57 3.47
CA GLN A 132 -1.10 -18.69 3.89
C GLN A 132 -2.23 -19.44 4.59
N ASP A 133 -2.56 -20.63 4.13
CA ASP A 133 -3.67 -21.43 4.67
C ASP A 133 -3.26 -22.27 5.89
N LYS A 134 -1.99 -22.17 6.32
CA LYS A 134 -1.44 -22.99 7.39
C LYS A 134 -1.72 -22.38 8.77
N HIS A 135 -2.35 -23.17 9.64
CA HIS A 135 -2.63 -22.81 11.04
C HIS A 135 -1.56 -23.27 12.04
N THR A 136 -0.52 -23.94 11.56
CA THR A 136 0.58 -24.46 12.38
C THR A 136 1.89 -23.74 12.06
N PRO A 137 2.85 -23.71 12.99
CA PRO A 137 4.19 -23.18 12.71
C PRO A 137 4.82 -23.86 11.49
N LEU A 138 5.62 -23.10 10.73
CA LEU A 138 6.39 -23.65 9.62
C LEU A 138 7.36 -24.73 10.11
N THR A 139 7.50 -25.81 9.35
CA THR A 139 8.52 -26.83 9.59
C THR A 139 9.91 -26.26 9.30
N GLY A 140 10.96 -26.97 9.71
CA GLY A 140 12.34 -26.57 9.37
C GLY A 140 12.59 -26.47 7.87
N GLU A 141 11.98 -27.35 7.07
CA GLU A 141 12.08 -27.33 5.61
C GLU A 141 11.35 -26.14 4.99
N GLU A 142 10.14 -25.83 5.46
CA GLU A 142 9.38 -24.68 4.99
C GLU A 142 10.07 -23.36 5.40
N MET A 143 10.63 -23.29 6.60
CA MET A 143 11.43 -22.16 7.04
C MET A 143 12.70 -22.01 6.18
N ALA A 144 13.32 -23.11 5.74
CA ALA A 144 14.45 -23.06 4.82
C ALA A 144 14.04 -22.51 3.44
N ILE A 145 12.82 -22.80 2.96
CA ILE A 145 12.27 -22.19 1.74
C ILE A 145 12.11 -20.68 1.94
N VAL A 146 11.50 -20.26 3.06
CA VAL A 146 11.36 -18.84 3.39
C VAL A 146 12.73 -18.16 3.45
N ARG A 147 13.74 -18.75 4.11
CA ARG A 147 15.06 -18.10 4.20
C ARG A 147 15.82 -17.98 2.87
N ARG A 148 15.49 -18.81 1.88
CA ARG A 148 16.16 -18.83 0.57
C ARG A 148 15.43 -18.02 -0.48
N HIS A 149 14.22 -17.53 -0.19
CA HIS A 149 13.46 -16.81 -1.20
C HIS A 149 14.10 -15.51 -1.69
N PRO A 150 14.91 -14.75 -0.90
CA PRO A 150 15.56 -13.56 -1.44
C PRO A 150 16.53 -13.94 -2.57
N GLU A 151 17.35 -14.98 -2.35
CA GLU A 151 18.26 -15.53 -3.38
C GLU A 151 17.48 -16.03 -4.60
N GLN A 152 16.41 -16.81 -4.39
CA GLN A 152 15.58 -17.32 -5.48
C GLN A 152 14.90 -16.21 -6.27
N SER A 153 14.49 -15.13 -5.60
CA SER A 153 13.88 -13.96 -6.24
C SER A 153 14.90 -13.23 -7.11
N VAL A 154 16.13 -13.05 -6.60
CA VAL A 154 17.24 -12.49 -7.38
C VAL A 154 17.57 -13.33 -8.61
N ASP A 155 17.67 -14.66 -8.46
CA ASP A 155 17.95 -15.56 -9.59
C ASP A 155 16.86 -15.43 -10.66
N MET A 156 15.58 -15.41 -10.27
CA MET A 156 14.47 -15.25 -11.19
C MET A 156 14.45 -13.88 -11.89
N LEU A 157 14.83 -12.82 -11.20
CA LEU A 157 14.91 -11.48 -11.79
C LEU A 157 16.07 -11.37 -12.78
N LYS A 158 17.23 -11.93 -12.45
CA LYS A 158 18.38 -11.98 -13.36
C LYS A 158 18.08 -12.81 -14.61
N ASP A 159 17.44 -13.96 -14.44
CA ASP A 159 16.98 -14.81 -15.56
C ASP A 159 16.01 -14.06 -16.48
N ALA A 160 15.19 -13.16 -15.92
CA ALA A 160 14.25 -12.31 -16.65
C ALA A 160 14.90 -11.02 -17.22
N GLY A 161 16.21 -10.85 -17.08
CA GLY A 161 16.98 -9.77 -17.68
C GLY A 161 17.03 -8.47 -16.88
N ILE A 162 16.65 -8.47 -15.59
CA ILE A 162 16.79 -7.28 -14.73
C ILE A 162 18.27 -7.09 -14.38
N GLN A 163 18.81 -5.91 -14.69
CA GLN A 163 20.24 -5.57 -14.51
C GLN A 163 20.52 -4.43 -13.52
N ASP A 164 19.48 -3.88 -12.88
CA ASP A 164 19.63 -2.82 -11.88
C ASP A 164 20.20 -3.37 -10.57
N ASP A 165 21.47 -3.07 -10.30
CA ASP A 165 22.20 -3.59 -9.13
C ASP A 165 21.55 -3.17 -7.80
N GLU A 166 21.01 -1.95 -7.70
CA GLU A 166 20.37 -1.47 -6.47
C GLU A 166 19.03 -2.16 -6.27
N TRP A 167 18.25 -2.37 -7.33
CA TRP A 167 17.02 -3.18 -7.27
C TRP A 167 17.35 -4.60 -6.77
N ILE A 168 18.29 -5.27 -7.42
CA ILE A 168 18.69 -6.64 -7.06
C ILE A 168 19.20 -6.70 -5.62
N SER A 169 19.99 -5.71 -5.19
CA SER A 169 20.50 -5.62 -3.82
C SER A 169 19.37 -5.44 -2.81
N CYS A 170 18.38 -4.57 -3.09
CA CYS A 170 17.19 -4.43 -2.24
C CYS A 170 16.44 -5.76 -2.08
N VAL A 171 16.22 -6.49 -3.17
CA VAL A 171 15.55 -7.79 -3.14
C VAL A 171 16.35 -8.82 -2.37
N LEU A 172 17.68 -8.84 -2.51
CA LEU A 172 18.53 -9.78 -1.78
C LEU A 172 18.55 -9.51 -0.27
N LEU A 173 18.61 -8.23 0.12
CA LEU A 173 18.95 -7.80 1.47
C LEU A 173 17.75 -7.35 2.31
N HIS A 174 16.51 -7.41 1.81
CA HIS A 174 15.33 -6.94 2.55
C HIS A 174 15.02 -7.72 3.84
N HIS A 175 15.70 -8.84 4.09
CA HIS A 175 15.64 -9.59 5.36
C HIS A 175 16.95 -9.55 6.16
N GLU A 176 17.92 -8.75 5.73
CA GLU A 176 19.11 -8.46 6.51
C GLU A 176 18.82 -7.42 7.59
N ASN A 177 19.56 -7.52 8.70
CA ASN A 177 19.46 -6.60 9.83
C ASN A 177 20.79 -5.85 10.01
N ASP A 178 20.75 -4.68 10.64
CA ASP A 178 21.92 -3.80 10.78
C ASP A 178 23.13 -4.46 11.46
N GLU A 179 22.89 -5.43 12.34
CA GLU A 179 23.91 -6.17 13.10
C GLU A 179 24.28 -7.53 12.46
N GLY A 180 23.81 -7.83 11.25
CA GLY A 180 24.10 -9.10 10.55
C GLY A 180 23.35 -10.33 11.10
N SER A 181 22.32 -10.12 11.91
CA SER A 181 21.47 -11.21 12.45
C SER A 181 20.40 -11.71 11.45
N GLY A 182 20.33 -11.09 10.28
CA GLY A 182 19.35 -11.39 9.23
C GLY A 182 19.76 -12.52 8.31
N TYR A 183 19.14 -12.57 7.14
CA TYR A 183 19.38 -13.58 6.11
C TYR A 183 19.13 -12.97 4.71
N PRO A 184 19.66 -13.56 3.62
CA PRO A 184 20.33 -14.86 3.53
C PRO A 184 21.85 -14.86 3.81
N ALA A 185 22.52 -13.72 3.69
CA ALA A 185 23.98 -13.60 3.74
C ALA A 185 24.52 -13.27 5.15
N GLY A 186 23.68 -12.74 6.05
CA GLY A 186 24.08 -12.32 7.39
C GLY A 186 25.01 -11.11 7.37
N VAL A 187 24.83 -10.22 6.41
CA VAL A 187 25.63 -9.00 6.26
C VAL A 187 25.11 -7.89 7.18
N ALA A 188 26.01 -7.07 7.69
CA ALA A 188 25.70 -5.95 8.58
C ALA A 188 25.62 -4.62 7.81
N SER A 189 25.30 -3.53 8.50
CA SER A 189 25.54 -2.19 7.96
C SER A 189 27.06 -1.93 7.81
N PRO A 190 27.51 -1.19 6.78
CA PRO A 190 26.72 -0.41 5.82
C PRO A 190 26.30 -1.18 4.55
N GLU A 191 26.59 -2.47 4.43
CA GLU A 191 26.22 -3.28 3.26
C GLU A 191 24.70 -3.38 3.05
N VAL A 192 23.92 -3.35 4.14
CA VAL A 192 22.45 -3.19 4.08
C VAL A 192 22.12 -1.73 3.76
N THR A 193 21.80 -1.45 2.49
CA THR A 193 21.53 -0.09 2.02
C THR A 193 20.27 0.51 2.63
N LEU A 194 20.17 1.85 2.65
CA LEU A 194 18.97 2.53 3.14
C LEU A 194 17.70 2.11 2.38
N ASN A 195 17.80 1.77 1.09
CA ASN A 195 16.66 1.26 0.31
C ASN A 195 16.26 -0.15 0.75
N ALA A 196 17.23 -1.04 1.00
CA ALA A 196 16.96 -2.37 1.55
C ALA A 196 16.30 -2.29 2.93
N LYS A 197 16.76 -1.37 3.81
CA LYS A 197 16.16 -1.11 5.12
C LYS A 197 14.73 -0.56 5.01
N LEU A 198 14.50 0.39 4.09
CA LEU A 198 13.16 0.91 3.80
C LEU A 198 12.22 -0.20 3.35
N LEU A 199 12.68 -1.03 2.41
CA LEU A 199 11.91 -2.15 1.89
C LEU A 199 11.58 -3.17 2.99
N SER A 200 12.59 -3.55 3.79
CA SER A 200 12.43 -4.45 4.93
C SER A 200 11.37 -3.97 5.91
N LEU A 201 11.41 -2.69 6.26
CA LEU A 201 10.47 -2.11 7.22
C LEU A 201 9.05 -2.03 6.66
N ALA A 202 8.91 -1.67 5.39
CA ALA A 202 7.62 -1.65 4.70
C ALA A 202 7.00 -3.05 4.58
N ASP A 203 7.81 -4.06 4.23
CA ASP A 203 7.39 -5.47 4.14
C ASP A 203 6.88 -5.97 5.50
N ARG A 204 7.67 -5.77 6.57
CA ARG A 204 7.31 -6.16 7.94
C ARG A 204 6.05 -5.46 8.43
N TYR A 205 5.89 -4.17 8.10
CA TYR A 205 4.68 -3.42 8.43
C TYR A 205 3.44 -3.99 7.74
N CYS A 206 3.50 -4.13 6.41
CA CYS A 206 2.39 -4.66 5.61
C CYS A 206 2.03 -6.09 6.03
N ALA A 207 3.02 -6.92 6.36
CA ALA A 207 2.78 -8.29 6.82
C ALA A 207 1.96 -8.37 8.12
N GLN A 208 1.94 -7.29 8.93
CA GLN A 208 1.15 -7.20 10.15
C GLN A 208 -0.25 -6.61 9.92
N VAL A 209 -0.37 -5.57 9.09
CA VAL A 209 -1.63 -4.82 8.90
C VAL A 209 -2.50 -5.38 7.78
N SER A 210 -1.94 -6.12 6.84
CA SER A 210 -2.70 -6.71 5.73
C SER A 210 -3.49 -7.93 6.21
N ALA A 211 -4.78 -7.96 5.91
CA ALA A 211 -5.63 -9.10 6.22
C ALA A 211 -5.17 -10.35 5.46
N ARG A 212 -5.14 -11.50 6.14
CA ARG A 212 -4.90 -12.83 5.56
C ARG A 212 -6.10 -13.72 5.84
N ASN A 213 -6.35 -14.73 4.99
CA ASN A 213 -7.53 -15.63 5.04
C ASN A 213 -8.03 -15.96 6.47
N TYR A 214 -7.11 -16.31 7.38
CA TYR A 214 -7.45 -16.76 8.73
C TYR A 214 -6.93 -15.86 9.86
N ARG A 215 -6.13 -14.83 9.54
CA ARG A 215 -5.48 -13.98 10.54
C ARG A 215 -6.04 -12.56 10.42
N ARG A 216 -6.69 -12.12 11.50
CA ARG A 216 -7.07 -10.71 11.65
C ARG A 216 -5.83 -9.84 11.53
N SER A 217 -5.95 -8.75 10.77
CA SER A 217 -4.94 -7.70 10.72
C SER A 217 -4.67 -7.16 12.12
N ILE A 218 -3.40 -6.86 12.40
CA ILE A 218 -3.02 -6.10 13.59
C ILE A 218 -3.38 -4.63 13.31
N LEU A 219 -3.93 -3.95 14.33
CA LEU A 219 -4.27 -2.54 14.21
C LEU A 219 -3.01 -1.71 13.91
N PRO A 220 -3.11 -0.64 13.09
CA PRO A 220 -1.93 0.08 12.60
C PRO A 220 -1.01 0.63 13.70
N ASP A 221 -1.60 1.15 14.78
CA ASP A 221 -0.88 1.65 15.95
C ASP A 221 -0.06 0.55 16.63
N GLN A 222 -0.66 -0.63 16.79
CA GLN A 222 0.03 -1.79 17.36
C GLN A 222 1.11 -2.33 16.41
N ALA A 223 0.85 -2.32 15.09
CA ALA A 223 1.82 -2.76 14.11
C ALA A 223 3.08 -1.89 14.11
N LEU A 224 2.91 -0.57 14.17
CA LEU A 224 4.02 0.37 14.26
C LEU A 224 4.80 0.19 15.58
N ARG A 225 4.11 0.03 16.72
CA ARG A 225 4.77 -0.28 18.01
C ARG A 225 5.58 -1.58 17.94
N ASN A 226 5.01 -2.64 17.38
CA ASN A 226 5.70 -3.93 17.25
C ASN A 226 7.01 -3.80 16.46
N LEU A 227 7.05 -2.97 15.42
CA LEU A 227 8.28 -2.73 14.65
C LEU A 227 9.32 -1.98 15.46
N ILE A 228 8.91 -0.94 16.20
CA ILE A 228 9.81 -0.12 17.01
C ILE A 228 10.39 -0.91 18.17
N ASP A 229 9.58 -1.76 18.80
CA ASP A 229 9.97 -2.56 19.97
C ASP A 229 10.65 -3.90 19.60
N ASP A 230 10.85 -4.18 18.31
CA ASP A 230 11.46 -5.42 17.84
C ASP A 230 12.95 -5.49 18.19
N LYS A 231 13.27 -6.30 19.21
CA LYS A 231 14.65 -6.53 19.65
C LYS A 231 15.41 -7.56 18.80
N VAL A 232 14.71 -8.35 18.00
CA VAL A 232 15.31 -9.40 17.16
C VAL A 232 15.82 -8.80 15.86
N ALA A 233 15.04 -7.89 15.28
CA ALA A 233 15.37 -7.15 14.08
C ALA A 233 15.19 -5.63 14.33
N PRO A 234 16.13 -5.00 15.06
CA PRO A 234 16.08 -3.57 15.35
C PRO A 234 15.98 -2.74 14.07
N VAL A 235 15.16 -1.70 14.12
CA VAL A 235 14.91 -0.83 12.97
C VAL A 235 15.80 0.40 13.05
N ASP A 236 16.28 0.87 11.90
CA ASP A 236 16.99 2.16 11.80
C ASP A 236 16.13 3.29 12.40
N PRO A 237 16.60 3.97 13.47
CA PRO A 237 15.84 5.02 14.14
C PRO A 237 15.44 6.18 13.22
N THR A 238 16.21 6.41 12.15
CA THR A 238 15.90 7.41 11.14
C THR A 238 14.61 7.03 10.41
N LEU A 239 14.52 5.78 9.94
CA LEU A 239 13.33 5.28 9.23
C LEU A 239 12.10 5.24 10.12
N VAL A 240 12.26 4.91 11.41
CA VAL A 240 11.16 4.95 12.39
C VAL A 240 10.46 6.31 12.40
N GLN A 241 11.21 7.41 12.39
CA GLN A 241 10.64 8.76 12.40
C GLN A 241 9.80 9.04 11.15
N TYR A 242 10.23 8.57 9.98
CA TYR A 242 9.46 8.74 8.75
C TYR A 242 8.21 7.86 8.72
N PHE A 243 8.29 6.62 9.20
CA PHE A 243 7.11 5.76 9.33
C PHE A 243 6.10 6.35 10.32
N GLN A 244 6.55 6.83 11.47
CA GLN A 244 5.70 7.53 12.44
C GLN A 244 5.06 8.79 11.85
N ARG A 245 5.80 9.56 11.05
CA ARG A 245 5.28 10.77 10.42
C ARG A 245 4.23 10.46 9.36
N GLU A 246 4.50 9.49 8.49
CA GLU A 246 3.67 9.25 7.31
C GLU A 246 2.48 8.33 7.57
N LEU A 247 2.63 7.36 8.47
CA LEU A 247 1.58 6.39 8.80
C LEU A 247 0.89 6.78 10.11
N GLY A 248 1.65 7.22 11.10
CA GLY A 248 1.14 7.52 12.44
C GLY A 248 0.46 6.32 13.10
N ASP A 249 -0.27 6.59 14.19
CA ASP A 249 -1.05 5.56 14.89
C ASP A 249 -2.35 5.20 14.14
N PHE A 250 -2.91 6.17 13.40
CA PHE A 250 -4.19 6.02 12.71
C PHE A 250 -4.08 6.51 11.26
N PRO A 251 -3.43 5.73 10.36
CA PRO A 251 -3.37 6.06 8.95
C PRO A 251 -4.77 6.08 8.31
N PRO A 252 -4.95 6.76 7.17
CA PRO A 252 -6.20 6.72 6.41
C PRO A 252 -6.67 5.29 6.15
N GLY A 253 -7.96 5.03 6.30
CA GLY A 253 -8.56 3.70 6.28
C GLY A 253 -8.70 3.05 7.66
N THR A 254 -8.06 3.58 8.71
CA THR A 254 -8.23 3.08 10.08
C THR A 254 -9.65 3.37 10.58
N LEU A 255 -10.33 2.34 11.08
CA LEU A 255 -11.61 2.47 11.76
C LEU A 255 -11.36 2.88 13.21
N VAL A 256 -12.11 3.88 13.69
CA VAL A 256 -11.87 4.48 15.02
C VAL A 256 -13.17 4.75 15.74
N ARG A 257 -13.11 4.66 17.07
CA ARG A 257 -14.12 5.19 17.99
C ARG A 257 -13.65 6.53 18.51
N LEU A 258 -14.51 7.54 18.45
CA LEU A 258 -14.26 8.86 19.04
C LEU A 258 -14.67 8.89 20.52
N HIS A 259 -14.16 9.83 21.31
CA HIS A 259 -14.54 9.98 22.72
C HIS A 259 -16.03 10.23 22.93
N ASN A 260 -16.70 10.89 21.97
CA ASN A 260 -18.15 11.09 22.00
C ASN A 260 -18.96 9.81 21.73
N GLY A 261 -18.30 8.70 21.34
CA GLY A 261 -18.92 7.41 21.02
C GLY A 261 -19.24 7.18 19.55
N GLU A 262 -19.09 8.19 18.68
CA GLU A 262 -19.22 8.03 17.23
C GLU A 262 -18.16 7.04 16.70
N ILE A 263 -18.51 6.28 15.66
CA ILE A 263 -17.58 5.40 14.96
C ILE A 263 -17.36 5.98 13.56
N GLY A 264 -16.10 6.09 13.15
CA GLY A 264 -15.72 6.64 11.86
C GLY A 264 -14.54 5.95 11.23
N VAL A 265 -14.18 6.43 10.04
CA VAL A 265 -12.98 6.04 9.31
C VAL A 265 -12.09 7.26 9.13
N VAL A 266 -10.80 7.12 9.43
CA VAL A 266 -9.81 8.17 9.15
C VAL A 266 -9.70 8.33 7.64
N CYS A 267 -9.94 9.54 7.13
CA CYS A 267 -9.92 9.82 5.69
C CYS A 267 -8.74 10.67 5.23
N ARG A 268 -8.15 11.48 6.12
CA ARG A 268 -7.02 12.35 5.78
C ARG A 268 -6.02 12.43 6.93
N ARG A 269 -4.73 12.38 6.58
CA ARG A 269 -3.62 12.63 7.52
C ARG A 269 -3.62 14.11 7.99
N PRO A 270 -2.93 14.43 9.09
CA PRO A 270 -2.90 15.80 9.61
C PRO A 270 -2.27 16.77 8.60
N GLY A 271 -2.94 17.88 8.31
CA GLY A 271 -2.39 18.98 7.52
C GLY A 271 -1.94 20.12 8.43
N GLY A 272 -0.63 20.39 8.50
CA GLY A 272 -0.09 21.47 9.32
C GLY A 272 -0.39 21.29 10.82
N ALA A 273 -1.06 22.26 11.44
CA ALA A 273 -1.45 22.21 12.86
C ALA A 273 -2.80 21.52 13.13
N GLY A 274 -3.43 20.92 12.11
CA GLY A 274 -4.73 20.26 12.24
C GLY A 274 -4.63 18.81 12.73
N GLY A 275 -5.76 18.24 13.16
CA GLY A 275 -5.89 16.82 13.48
C GLY A 275 -6.24 15.96 12.27
N LEU A 276 -6.29 14.64 12.47
CA LEU A 276 -6.78 13.67 11.51
C LEU A 276 -8.23 14.01 11.13
N GLN A 277 -8.57 13.87 9.85
CA GLN A 277 -9.96 14.03 9.41
C GLN A 277 -10.66 12.68 9.39
N ILE A 278 -11.86 12.62 9.94
CA ILE A 278 -12.59 11.38 10.21
C ILE A 278 -14.02 11.53 9.69
N HIS A 279 -14.44 10.66 8.79
CA HIS A 279 -15.84 10.55 8.41
C HIS A 279 -16.57 9.64 9.40
N CYS A 280 -17.51 10.19 10.16
CA CYS A 280 -18.31 9.44 11.12
C CYS A 280 -19.40 8.66 10.38
N LEU A 281 -19.39 7.35 10.56
CA LEU A 281 -20.28 6.39 9.90
C LEU A 281 -21.46 6.01 10.81
N ARG A 282 -21.25 6.02 12.13
CA ARG A 282 -22.29 5.74 13.12
C ARG A 282 -22.27 6.74 14.27
N ASP A 283 -23.45 7.01 14.80
CA ASP A 283 -23.63 7.77 16.04
C ASP A 283 -23.35 6.89 17.29
N PRO A 284 -23.32 7.46 18.50
CA PRO A 284 -23.08 6.70 19.73
C PRO A 284 -24.17 5.66 20.06
N ALA A 285 -25.38 5.82 19.52
CA ALA A 285 -26.47 4.84 19.65
C ALA A 285 -26.34 3.70 18.62
N GLY A 286 -25.37 3.80 17.71
CA GLY A 286 -25.11 2.83 16.65
C GLY A 286 -25.95 3.05 15.39
N ALA A 287 -26.70 4.15 15.26
CA ALA A 287 -27.41 4.45 14.01
C ALA A 287 -26.45 4.92 12.92
N LEU A 288 -26.73 4.56 11.66
CA LEU A 288 -25.91 5.00 10.52
C LEU A 288 -26.10 6.49 10.25
N LEU A 289 -25.00 7.21 10.04
CA LEU A 289 -24.99 8.63 9.68
C LEU A 289 -24.91 8.77 8.15
N SER A 290 -25.88 9.49 7.56
CA SER A 290 -25.93 9.72 6.12
C SER A 290 -26.40 11.16 5.80
N PRO A 291 -25.58 12.00 5.14
CA PRO A 291 -24.18 11.74 4.78
C PRO A 291 -23.29 11.63 6.03
N PRO A 292 -22.15 10.90 5.95
CA PRO A 292 -21.25 10.75 7.09
C PRO A 292 -20.56 12.09 7.39
N PRO A 293 -20.82 12.74 8.55
CA PRO A 293 -20.24 14.04 8.85
C PRO A 293 -18.72 13.93 9.06
N LEU A 294 -18.01 15.01 8.74
CA LEU A 294 -16.56 15.10 8.95
C LEU A 294 -16.27 15.66 10.35
N ARG A 295 -15.30 15.06 11.04
CA ARG A 295 -14.76 15.50 12.33
C ARG A 295 -13.24 15.64 12.23
N SER A 296 -12.67 16.52 13.05
CA SER A 296 -11.22 16.64 13.23
C SER A 296 -10.82 16.04 14.57
N SER A 297 -9.75 15.24 14.59
CA SER A 297 -9.22 14.67 15.85
C SER A 297 -8.62 15.69 16.80
N ALA A 298 -8.44 16.94 16.35
CA ALA A 298 -8.01 18.06 17.19
C ALA A 298 -9.18 18.72 17.95
N ASP A 299 -10.42 18.40 17.60
CA ASP A 299 -11.61 18.93 18.26
C ASP A 299 -11.93 18.14 19.53
N GLN A 300 -12.55 18.78 20.52
CA GLN A 300 -12.85 18.15 21.83
C GLN A 300 -13.69 16.86 21.70
N ASP A 301 -14.68 16.85 20.80
CA ASP A 301 -15.54 15.70 20.53
C ASP A 301 -14.95 14.75 19.46
N GLY A 302 -13.90 15.17 18.76
CA GLY A 302 -13.27 14.44 17.66
C GLY A 302 -12.07 13.58 18.06
N ALA A 303 -11.59 13.71 19.31
CA ALA A 303 -10.47 12.93 19.82
C ALA A 303 -10.73 11.42 19.69
N ILE A 304 -9.72 10.70 19.17
CA ILE A 304 -9.79 9.25 18.97
C ILE A 304 -9.63 8.55 20.32
N ALA A 305 -10.62 7.73 20.68
CA ALA A 305 -10.61 6.90 21.87
C ALA A 305 -9.86 5.58 21.65
N ALA A 306 -10.09 4.94 20.50
CA ALA A 306 -9.46 3.67 20.14
C ALA A 306 -9.56 3.41 18.64
N ALA A 307 -8.59 2.67 18.09
CA ALA A 307 -8.74 1.98 16.82
C ALA A 307 -9.65 0.74 16.97
N LEU A 308 -10.35 0.38 15.91
CA LEU A 308 -11.32 -0.70 15.86
C LEU A 308 -10.98 -1.68 14.74
N SER A 309 -11.24 -2.95 14.97
CA SER A 309 -11.35 -3.94 13.90
C SER A 309 -12.67 -3.77 13.12
N GLU A 310 -12.75 -4.38 11.93
CA GLU A 310 -13.98 -4.38 11.12
C GLU A 310 -15.19 -4.95 11.89
N ASP A 311 -14.97 -6.02 12.66
CA ASP A 311 -16.00 -6.68 13.48
C ASP A 311 -16.55 -5.71 14.56
N GLU A 312 -15.67 -4.95 15.20
CA GLU A 312 -16.04 -3.98 16.25
C GLU A 312 -16.73 -2.73 15.67
N ALA A 313 -16.30 -2.26 14.51
CA ALA A 313 -16.92 -1.13 13.84
C ALA A 313 -18.30 -1.48 13.26
N SER A 314 -18.48 -2.75 12.85
CA SER A 314 -19.72 -3.31 12.33
C SER A 314 -20.40 -2.41 11.30
N THR A 315 -19.64 -1.82 10.40
CA THR A 315 -20.11 -0.82 9.43
C THR A 315 -19.72 -1.21 8.01
N ARG A 316 -20.55 -0.82 7.04
CA ARG A 316 -20.27 -1.03 5.61
C ARG A 316 -20.38 0.31 4.90
N PHE A 317 -19.35 0.64 4.14
CA PHE A 317 -19.26 1.83 3.31
C PHE A 317 -18.43 1.50 2.08
N SER A 318 -18.47 2.37 1.07
CA SER A 318 -17.58 2.27 -0.10
C SER A 318 -16.47 3.31 0.00
N MET A 319 -15.31 3.01 -0.58
CA MET A 319 -14.23 3.99 -0.73
C MET A 319 -14.73 5.28 -1.39
N LYS A 320 -15.54 5.17 -2.45
CA LYS A 320 -16.16 6.30 -3.15
C LYS A 320 -17.04 7.17 -2.27
N GLN A 321 -17.73 6.61 -1.27
CA GLN A 321 -18.55 7.39 -0.33
C GLN A 321 -17.71 8.34 0.52
N ILE A 322 -16.47 7.96 0.82
CA ILE A 322 -15.57 8.68 1.73
C ILE A 322 -14.61 9.60 0.97
N TRP A 323 -14.05 9.12 -0.15
CA TRP A 323 -13.00 9.81 -0.91
C TRP A 323 -13.43 10.26 -2.32
N GLY A 324 -14.69 10.04 -2.69
CA GLY A 324 -15.23 10.47 -3.98
C GLY A 324 -14.67 9.70 -5.18
N GLN A 325 -14.62 10.35 -6.35
CA GLN A 325 -14.30 9.68 -7.62
C GLN A 325 -12.87 9.12 -7.67
N GLN A 326 -11.92 9.73 -6.96
CA GLN A 326 -10.55 9.22 -6.90
C GLN A 326 -10.44 7.84 -6.22
N ALA A 327 -11.48 7.38 -5.52
CA ALA A 327 -11.53 6.07 -4.90
C ALA A 327 -12.68 5.19 -5.47
N SER A 328 -12.88 5.26 -6.79
CA SER A 328 -13.82 4.42 -7.53
C SER A 328 -13.11 3.22 -8.19
N LEU A 329 -13.82 2.12 -8.42
CA LEU A 329 -13.33 0.97 -9.18
C LEU A 329 -13.62 1.14 -10.66
#